data_AF-A0A7C4IR69-F1
#
_entry.id   AF-A0A7C4IR69-F1
#
_cell.length_a   1.000
_cell.length_b   1.000
_cell.length_c   1.000
_cell.angle_alpha   90.00
_cell.angle_beta   90.00
_cell.angle_gamma   90.00
#
_symmetry.space_group_name_H-M   'P 1'
#
loop_
_entity.id
_entity.type
_entity.pdbx_description
1 polymer ?
#
loop_
_entity_poly.entity_id
_entity_poly.type
_entity_poly.pdbx_seq_one_letter_code
_entity_poly.pdbx_strand_id
1 'polypeptide(L)'
;MRSLIGCLCAAAIVLGASAGCRPKPVFDESEAESFRPQLDPVEEVETIGEMRMWTPASAGSKQIEGALIKVEDGKIFIKKKDGHILGVPMNRLSEEDQNYARQAAAAAR
;
A
#
# COMPACT_ATOMS: atom_id res chain seq x y z
N MET A 1 35.47 -16.29 80.50
CA MET A 1 36.88 -16.71 80.35
C MET A 1 37.20 -16.70 78.86
N ARG A 2 38.27 -15.99 78.49
CA ARG A 2 39.21 -16.20 77.36
C ARG A 2 38.61 -16.47 75.96
N SER A 3 38.64 -15.50 75.05
CA SER A 3 39.77 -15.12 74.17
C SER A 3 39.91 -15.97 72.89
N LEU A 4 39.75 -15.26 71.77
CA LEU A 4 40.55 -15.27 70.53
C LEU A 4 40.29 -16.33 69.45
N ILE A 5 40.57 -15.85 68.22
CA ILE A 5 40.63 -16.49 66.89
C ILE A 5 39.30 -16.34 66.14
N GLY A 6 39.21 -15.59 65.05
CA GLY A 6 40.23 -14.91 64.27
C GLY A 6 39.56 -14.36 63.01
N CYS A 7 39.97 -13.15 62.63
CA CYS A 7 40.35 -12.79 61.27
C CYS A 7 39.56 -13.45 60.13
N LEU A 8 38.78 -12.69 59.38
CA LEU A 8 39.12 -12.41 57.99
C LEU A 8 38.20 -11.36 57.39
N CYS A 9 38.83 -10.29 56.93
CA CYS A 9 38.63 -9.58 55.68
C CYS A 9 37.20 -9.46 55.10
N ALA A 10 36.84 -8.18 54.96
CA ALA A 10 35.88 -7.68 54.00
C ALA A 10 36.17 -8.12 52.55
N ALA A 11 35.13 -7.89 51.73
CA ALA A 11 35.10 -7.84 50.27
C ALA A 11 34.94 -9.19 49.55
N ALA A 12 33.74 -9.42 49.02
CA ALA A 12 33.47 -9.27 47.58
C ALA A 12 32.03 -9.73 47.28
N ILE A 13 31.14 -8.77 46.99
CA ILE A 13 29.87 -9.08 46.33
C ILE A 13 30.24 -9.39 44.87
N VAL A 14 30.32 -10.67 44.53
CA VAL A 14 30.49 -11.11 43.15
C VAL A 14 29.19 -10.80 42.41
N LEU A 15 29.29 -9.88 41.46
CA LEU A 15 28.29 -9.65 40.44
C LEU A 15 27.99 -10.97 39.71
N GLY A 16 26.74 -11.41 39.80
CA GLY A 16 26.18 -12.46 38.96
C GLY A 16 25.01 -11.92 38.16
N ALA A 17 25.23 -10.87 37.36
CA ALA A 17 24.25 -10.48 36.35
C ALA A 17 24.19 -11.62 35.31
N SER A 18 23.06 -12.31 35.30
CA SER A 18 22.68 -13.31 34.30
C SER A 18 22.57 -12.66 32.92
N ALA A 19 23.69 -12.45 32.24
CA ALA A 19 23.71 -12.21 30.81
C ALA A 19 23.63 -13.56 30.11
N GLY A 20 22.41 -14.09 30.02
CA GLY A 20 22.11 -15.17 29.08
C GLY A 20 22.35 -14.65 27.67
N CYS A 21 23.54 -14.88 27.11
CA CYS A 21 23.79 -14.79 25.69
C CYS A 21 22.87 -15.82 25.01
N ARG A 22 21.67 -15.39 24.59
CA ARG A 22 20.95 -16.16 23.58
C ARG A 22 21.77 -16.06 22.30
N PRO A 23 22.21 -17.18 21.69
CA PRO A 23 22.78 -17.11 20.37
C PRO A 23 21.76 -16.43 19.45
N LYS A 24 22.21 -15.45 18.66
CA LYS A 24 21.37 -14.88 17.61
C LYS A 24 20.92 -16.04 16.72
N PRO A 25 19.64 -16.11 16.31
CA PRO A 25 19.23 -17.11 15.33
C PRO A 25 20.13 -16.92 14.11
N VAL A 26 20.93 -17.95 13.82
CA VAL A 26 21.60 -18.09 12.53
C VAL A 26 20.47 -18.32 11.55
N PHE A 27 19.97 -17.24 10.96
CA PHE A 27 19.09 -17.34 9.80
C PHE A 27 19.96 -17.94 8.70
N ASP A 28 19.71 -19.19 8.38
CA ASP A 28 20.29 -19.84 7.20
C ASP A 28 19.81 -19.04 5.99
N GLU A 29 20.75 -18.37 5.31
CA GLU A 29 20.49 -17.43 4.22
C GLU A 29 19.84 -18.11 3.00
N SER A 30 19.67 -19.45 3.03
CA SER A 30 18.99 -20.22 1.99
C SER A 30 17.45 -20.19 2.04
N GLU A 31 16.83 -19.71 3.13
CA GLU A 31 15.37 -19.49 3.19
C GLU A 31 14.94 -18.03 3.00
N ALA A 32 15.90 -17.10 2.87
CA ALA A 32 15.62 -15.67 2.67
C ALA A 32 15.08 -15.33 1.26
N GLU A 33 15.10 -16.28 0.33
CA GLU A 33 14.49 -16.12 -1.00
C GLU A 33 13.06 -16.67 -1.11
N SER A 34 12.50 -17.23 -0.04
CA SER A 34 11.13 -17.80 -0.06
C SER A 34 10.04 -16.75 0.24
N PHE A 35 10.42 -15.66 0.90
CA PHE A 35 9.47 -14.65 1.38
C PHE A 35 9.73 -13.26 0.77
N ARG A 36 10.22 -13.23 -0.48
CA ARG A 36 9.92 -12.06 -1.30
C ARG A 36 8.41 -12.10 -1.47
N PRO A 37 7.65 -11.05 -1.07
CA PRO A 37 6.36 -10.85 -1.68
C PRO A 37 6.65 -10.86 -3.17
N GLN A 38 6.22 -11.89 -3.88
CA GLN A 38 6.00 -11.73 -5.30
C GLN A 38 5.04 -10.55 -5.33
N LEU A 39 5.58 -9.38 -5.67
CA LEU A 39 4.76 -8.27 -6.08
C LEU A 39 4.09 -8.81 -7.33
N ASP A 40 2.96 -9.47 -7.13
CA ASP A 40 2.01 -9.75 -8.20
C ASP A 40 1.94 -8.43 -8.95
N PRO A 41 2.27 -8.42 -10.26
CA PRO A 41 2.41 -7.19 -11.02
C PRO A 41 1.18 -6.36 -10.72
N VAL A 42 1.42 -5.22 -10.04
CA VAL A 42 0.41 -4.34 -9.47
C VAL A 42 -0.81 -4.37 -10.37
N GLU A 43 -1.86 -5.08 -9.93
CA GLU A 43 -3.02 -5.44 -10.75
C GLU A 43 -3.33 -4.27 -11.67
N GLU A 44 -2.91 -4.39 -12.93
CA GLU A 44 -2.79 -3.25 -13.81
C GLU A 44 -4.21 -2.95 -14.24
N VAL A 45 -4.88 -2.07 -13.48
CA VAL A 45 -6.33 -1.86 -13.59
C VAL A 45 -6.70 -1.71 -15.06
N GLU A 46 -7.37 -2.71 -15.62
CA GLU A 46 -7.71 -2.76 -17.03
C GLU A 46 -8.62 -1.59 -17.36
N THR A 47 -8.18 -0.76 -18.30
CA THR A 47 -8.94 0.39 -18.76
C THR A 47 -9.61 0.05 -20.08
N ILE A 48 -10.92 0.24 -20.16
CA ILE A 48 -11.72 0.00 -21.36
C ILE A 48 -11.63 1.13 -22.40
N GLY A 49 -10.95 2.24 -22.07
CA GLY A 49 -10.77 3.37 -22.96
C GLY A 49 -9.41 4.04 -22.79
N GLU A 50 -9.05 4.87 -23.76
CA GLU A 50 -7.77 5.57 -23.79
C GLU A 50 -7.72 6.75 -22.81
N MET A 51 -6.49 7.19 -22.50
CA MET A 51 -6.22 8.37 -21.69
C MET A 51 -6.77 9.63 -22.38
N ARG A 52 -7.75 10.30 -21.77
CA ARG A 52 -8.37 11.51 -22.35
C ARG A 52 -8.70 12.56 -21.30
N MET A 53 -9.01 13.76 -21.78
CA MET A 53 -9.52 14.86 -20.97
C MET A 53 -11.04 14.78 -20.89
N TRP A 54 -11.55 14.58 -19.68
CA TRP A 54 -12.98 14.54 -19.37
C TRP A 54 -13.45 15.91 -18.90
N THR A 55 -14.56 16.37 -19.46
CA THR A 55 -15.12 17.69 -19.18
C THR A 55 -16.31 17.57 -18.22
N PRO A 56 -16.23 18.17 -17.03
CA PRO A 56 -17.38 18.29 -16.14
C PRO A 56 -18.43 19.27 -16.69
N ALA A 57 -19.70 19.02 -16.41
CA ALA A 57 -20.84 19.85 -16.83
C ALA A 57 -20.83 21.25 -16.19
N SER A 58 -20.18 21.40 -15.04
CA SER A 58 -20.03 22.71 -14.38
C SER A 58 -18.87 23.49 -15.01
N ALA A 59 -19.19 24.60 -15.68
CA ALA A 59 -18.26 25.44 -16.44
C ALA A 59 -17.09 26.10 -15.65
N GLY A 60 -16.93 25.80 -14.36
CA GLY A 60 -15.79 26.22 -13.52
C GLY A 60 -15.03 25.05 -12.89
N SER A 61 -15.38 23.81 -13.22
CA SER A 61 -14.72 22.62 -12.68
C SER A 61 -13.51 22.23 -13.53
N LYS A 62 -12.44 21.78 -12.87
CA LYS A 62 -11.22 21.34 -13.55
C LYS A 62 -11.50 20.10 -14.40
N GLN A 63 -10.97 20.09 -15.63
CA GLN A 63 -10.98 18.89 -16.47
C GLN A 63 -10.20 17.76 -15.80
N ILE A 64 -10.66 16.53 -16.03
CA ILE A 64 -10.09 15.34 -15.42
C ILE A 64 -9.32 14.60 -16.51
N GLU A 65 -8.01 14.44 -16.35
CA GLU A 65 -7.19 13.64 -17.26
C GLU A 65 -7.19 12.18 -16.78
N GLY A 66 -7.67 11.25 -17.61
CA GLY A 66 -7.73 9.84 -17.23
C GLY A 66 -8.32 8.90 -18.27
N ALA A 67 -8.08 7.61 -18.06
CA ALA A 67 -8.62 6.53 -18.87
C ALA A 67 -9.88 5.94 -18.22
N LEU A 68 -10.88 5.57 -19.03
CA LEU A 68 -12.10 4.94 -18.52
C LEU A 68 -11.80 3.51 -18.06
N ILE A 69 -12.24 3.15 -16.86
CA ILE A 69 -12.15 1.78 -16.33
C ILE A 69 -13.47 1.05 -16.57
N LYS A 70 -14.57 1.62 -16.06
CA LYS A 70 -15.90 1.03 -16.16
C LYS A 70 -17.00 2.05 -15.95
N VAL A 71 -18.22 1.67 -16.32
CA VAL A 71 -19.45 2.41 -16.06
C VAL A 71 -20.37 1.52 -15.22
N GLU A 72 -20.70 1.97 -14.00
CA GLU A 72 -21.48 1.21 -13.03
C GLU A 72 -22.30 2.19 -12.17
N ASP A 73 -23.53 1.81 -11.80
CA ASP A 73 -24.45 2.64 -10.99
C ASP A 73 -24.65 4.09 -11.51
N GLY A 74 -24.63 4.27 -12.84
CA GLY A 74 -24.74 5.60 -13.45
C GLY A 74 -23.53 6.52 -13.19
N LYS A 75 -22.42 5.95 -12.74
CA LYS A 75 -21.12 6.62 -12.56
C LYS A 75 -20.10 6.02 -13.50
N ILE A 76 -19.12 6.82 -13.87
CA ILE A 76 -17.95 6.38 -14.59
C ILE A 76 -16.76 6.34 -13.63
N PHE A 77 -15.92 5.33 -13.76
CA PHE A 77 -14.69 5.20 -13.01
C PHE A 77 -13.53 5.53 -13.94
N ILE A 78 -12.78 6.57 -13.61
CA ILE A 78 -11.65 7.07 -14.41
C ILE A 78 -10.35 6.78 -13.66
N LYS A 79 -9.41 6.10 -14.29
CA LYS A 79 -8.02 5.97 -13.83
C LYS A 79 -7.26 7.24 -14.24
N LYS A 80 -6.88 8.05 -13.27
CA LYS A 80 -6.04 9.23 -13.51
C LYS A 80 -4.58 8.83 -13.69
N LYS A 81 -3.75 9.76 -14.17
CA LYS A 81 -2.31 9.55 -14.42
C LYS A 81 -1.51 9.25 -13.15
N ASP A 82 -2.00 9.74 -12.02
CA ASP A 82 -1.46 9.48 -10.68
C ASP A 82 -1.76 8.03 -10.21
N GLY A 83 -2.51 7.24 -10.97
CA GLY A 83 -2.94 5.90 -10.61
C GLY A 83 -4.20 5.86 -9.75
N HIS A 84 -4.76 7.02 -9.38
CA HIS A 84 -5.95 7.07 -8.54
C HIS A 84 -7.20 6.88 -9.38
N ILE A 85 -8.17 6.15 -8.83
CA ILE A 85 -9.48 5.95 -9.44
C ILE A 85 -10.43 7.04 -8.94
N LEU A 86 -11.07 7.74 -9.87
CA LEU A 86 -12.08 8.75 -9.59
C LEU A 86 -13.45 8.28 -10.10
N GLY A 87 -14.44 8.21 -9.20
CA GLY A 87 -15.83 7.97 -9.54
C GLY A 87 -16.56 9.28 -9.84
N VAL A 88 -17.01 9.47 -11.09
CA VAL A 88 -17.73 10.67 -11.53
C VAL A 88 -19.14 10.29 -11.95
N PRO A 89 -20.19 10.93 -11.41
CA PRO A 89 -21.56 10.74 -11.89
C PRO A 89 -21.69 11.11 -13.37
N MET A 90 -22.33 10.26 -14.18
CA MET A 90 -22.50 10.47 -15.62
C MET A 90 -23.22 11.79 -15.92
N ASN A 91 -24.22 12.15 -15.10
CA ASN A 91 -24.97 13.41 -15.22
C ASN A 91 -24.16 14.69 -14.93
N ARG A 92 -22.93 14.56 -14.42
CA ARG A 92 -22.02 15.68 -14.14
C ARG A 92 -20.96 15.86 -15.21
N LEU A 93 -21.04 15.14 -16.31
CA LEU A 93 -20.13 15.25 -17.45
C LEU A 93 -20.81 15.96 -18.62
N SER A 94 -20.00 16.47 -19.55
CA SER A 94 -20.48 16.99 -20.84
C SER A 94 -21.26 15.91 -21.61
N GLU A 95 -22.22 16.31 -22.46
CA GLU A 95 -22.98 15.35 -23.27
C GLU A 95 -22.08 14.51 -24.19
N GLU A 96 -21.00 15.11 -24.69
CA GLU A 96 -20.00 14.42 -25.52
C GLU A 96 -19.29 13.30 -24.75
N ASP A 97 -18.80 13.60 -23.55
CA ASP A 97 -18.13 12.62 -22.70
C ASP A 97 -19.10 11.55 -22.18
N GLN A 98 -20.36 11.93 -21.91
CA GLN A 98 -21.40 10.97 -21.56
C GLN A 98 -21.65 9.98 -22.69
N ASN A 99 -21.69 10.44 -23.94
CA ASN A 99 -21.88 9.58 -25.09
C ASN A 99 -20.67 8.66 -25.30
N TYR A 100 -19.45 9.21 -25.18
CA TYR A 100 -18.23 8.42 -25.27
C TYR A 100 -18.18 7.31 -24.22
N ALA A 101 -18.48 7.60 -22.95
CA ALA A 101 -18.46 6.61 -21.89
C ALA A 101 -19.44 5.45 -22.13
N ARG A 102 -20.62 5.75 -22.69
CA ARG A 102 -21.60 4.71 -23.06
C ARG A 102 -21.09 3.84 -24.21
N GLN A 103 -20.49 4.45 -25.22
CA GLN A 103 -19.93 3.73 -26.38
C GLN A 103 -18.75 2.85 -25.97
N ALA A 104 -17.81 3.37 -25.19
CA ALA A 104 -16.66 2.61 -24.69
C ALA A 104 -17.10 1.44 -23.80
N ALA A 105 -18.08 1.66 -22.91
CA ALA A 105 -18.64 0.59 -22.09
C ALA A 105 -19.40 -0.48 -22.90
N ALA A 106 -20.02 -0.10 -24.02
CA ALA A 106 -20.69 -1.03 -24.92
C ALA A 106 -19.67 -1.84 -25.75
N ALA A 107 -18.56 -1.23 -26.16
CA ALA A 107 -17.51 -1.87 -26.95
C ALA A 107 -16.64 -2.85 -26.13
N ALA A 108 -16.61 -2.70 -24.80
CA ALA A 108 -15.85 -3.57 -23.90
C ALA A 108 -16.62 -4.80 -23.40
N ARG A 109 -17.88 -4.98 -23.83
CA ARG A 109 -18.70 -6.18 -23.58
C ARG A 109 -18.57 -7.17 -24.72
#